data_AF-A0A9W2YF17-F1
#
_entry.id   AF-A0A9W2YF17-F1
#
_cell.length_a   1.000
_cell.length_b   1.000
_cell.length_c   1.000
_cell.angle_alpha   90.00
_cell.angle_beta   90.00
_cell.angle_gamma   90.00
#
_symmetry.space_group_name_H-M   'P 1'
#
loop_
_entity.id
_entity.type
_entity.pdbx_description
1 polymer ?
#
loop_
_entity_poly.entity_id
_entity_poly.type
_entity_poly.pdbx_seq_one_letter_code
_entity_poly.pdbx_strand_id
1 'polypeptide(L)'
;MKCDGDMKCDGDIKCVGDMKYDGDMKYNGDMKCDGDMKCDGDMKCDGDMKYNGNMKCDGDIKCDGDIKCVGDMKCDGGMKYNGDMKCDGDMKCDGGMKYNGDMKCNGDMKYNGDMKCDGDMKM
;
A
#
# COMPACT_ATOMS: atom_id res chain seq x y z
N MET A 1 9.35 -3.04 13.87
CA MET A 1 10.26 -1.90 13.66
C MET A 1 9.50 -0.60 13.87
N LYS A 2 10.04 0.36 14.63
CA LYS A 2 9.45 1.70 14.75
C LYS A 2 10.49 2.74 14.35
N CYS A 3 10.10 3.74 13.57
CA CYS A 3 10.93 4.88 13.23
C CYS A 3 10.11 6.15 13.39
N ASP A 4 10.69 7.12 14.11
CA ASP A 4 10.05 8.40 14.38
C ASP A 4 10.50 9.39 13.30
N GLY A 5 9.56 9.85 12.47
CA GLY A 5 9.80 10.74 11.32
C GLY A 5 9.91 10.02 9.97
N ASP A 6 10.47 10.73 8.99
CA ASP A 6 10.55 10.25 7.62
C ASP A 6 11.64 9.19 7.44
N MET A 7 11.33 8.12 6.69
CA MET A 7 12.27 7.10 6.26
C MET A 7 12.56 7.20 4.75
N LYS A 8 13.84 7.08 4.40
CA LYS A 8 14.31 6.87 3.02
C LYS A 8 15.23 5.67 2.95
N CYS A 9 15.02 4.77 1.99
CA CYS A 9 15.87 3.61 1.77
C CYS A 9 16.16 3.37 0.28
N ASP A 10 17.43 3.26 -0.08
CA ASP A 10 17.88 2.94 -1.45
C ASP A 10 18.01 1.42 -1.66
N GLY A 11 16.95 0.66 -1.36
CA GLY A 11 16.91 -0.78 -1.54
C GLY A 11 15.69 -1.44 -0.90
N ASP A 12 15.75 -2.78 -0.82
CA ASP A 12 14.68 -3.58 -0.24
C ASP A 12 14.55 -3.34 1.27
N ILE A 13 13.31 -3.27 1.75
CA ILE A 13 12.96 -3.30 3.17
C ILE A 13 12.30 -4.64 3.48
N LYS A 14 12.83 -5.36 4.48
CA LYS A 14 12.27 -6.64 4.95
C LYS A 14 12.07 -6.59 6.47
N CYS A 15 10.86 -6.89 6.93
CA CYS A 15 10.54 -6.98 8.35
C CYS A 15 9.74 -8.25 8.65
N VAL A 16 10.09 -8.95 9.73
CA VAL A 16 9.44 -10.21 10.15
C VAL A 16 8.24 -9.96 11.10
N GLY A 17 8.06 -8.74 11.58
CA GLY A 17 6.92 -8.36 12.42
C GLY A 17 6.45 -6.95 12.09
N ASP A 18 5.62 -6.38 12.96
CA ASP A 18 4.95 -5.11 12.68
C ASP A 18 5.92 -3.97 12.44
N MET A 19 5.52 -3.05 11.58
CA MET A 19 6.31 -1.94 11.13
C MET A 19 5.50 -0.64 11.24
N LYS A 20 6.03 0.36 11.96
CA LYS A 20 5.37 1.66 12.19
C LYS A 20 6.29 2.84 11.87
N TYR A 21 5.77 3.79 11.12
CA TYR A 21 6.41 5.07 10.81
C TYR A 21 5.51 6.24 11.17
N ASP A 22 6.08 7.20 11.87
CA ASP A 22 5.36 8.39 12.31
C ASP A 22 5.47 9.55 11.28
N GLY A 23 6.13 9.31 10.12
CA GLY A 23 6.29 10.26 9.01
C GLY A 23 6.18 9.59 7.64
N ASP A 24 6.73 10.23 6.60
CA ASP A 24 6.73 9.70 5.23
C ASP A 24 7.68 8.52 5.09
N MET A 25 7.32 7.56 4.25
CA MET A 25 8.17 6.46 3.87
C MET A 25 8.43 6.47 2.36
N LYS A 26 9.71 6.47 1.96
CA LYS A 26 10.12 6.40 0.56
C LYS A 26 11.21 5.35 0.36
N TYR A 27 11.06 4.48 -0.63
CA TYR A 27 12.04 3.43 -0.90
C TYR A 27 12.12 3.08 -2.39
N ASN A 28 13.35 2.81 -2.84
CA ASN A 28 13.70 2.58 -4.24
C ASN A 28 13.85 1.07 -4.57
N GLY A 29 13.19 0.21 -3.80
CA GLY A 29 13.22 -1.25 -3.93
C GLY A 29 11.92 -1.89 -3.45
N ASP A 30 11.94 -3.18 -3.13
CA ASP A 30 10.75 -3.89 -2.65
C ASP A 30 10.54 -3.71 -1.14
N MET A 31 9.29 -3.61 -0.71
CA MET A 31 8.90 -3.73 0.69
C MET A 31 8.23 -5.07 0.97
N LYS A 32 8.74 -5.78 1.98
CA LYS A 32 8.10 -6.96 2.56
C LYS A 32 7.95 -6.82 4.08
N CYS A 33 6.72 -6.88 4.57
CA CYS A 33 6.42 -7.00 5.99
C CYS A 33 5.63 -8.27 6.25
N ASP A 34 6.14 -9.14 7.11
CA ASP A 34 5.40 -10.34 7.52
C ASP A 34 4.34 -10.05 8.61
N GLY A 35 4.37 -8.85 9.22
CA GLY A 35 3.34 -8.36 10.14
C GLY A 35 2.52 -7.20 9.56
N ASP A 36 1.92 -6.40 10.44
CA ASP A 36 1.17 -5.21 10.07
C ASP A 36 2.10 -4.06 9.67
N MET A 37 1.66 -3.21 8.74
CA MET A 37 2.35 -2.00 8.32
C MET A 37 1.50 -0.76 8.61
N LYS A 38 2.06 0.21 9.34
CA LYS A 38 1.44 1.51 9.61
C LYS A 38 2.37 2.66 9.21
N CYS A 39 1.86 3.58 8.40
CA CYS A 39 2.54 4.82 8.03
C CYS A 39 1.61 6.01 8.32
N ASP A 40 2.06 6.91 9.18
CA ASP A 40 1.28 8.11 9.55
C ASP A 40 1.43 9.23 8.49
N GLY A 41 2.40 9.12 7.58
CA GLY A 41 2.59 9.99 6.40
C GLY A 41 2.31 9.30 5.06
N ASP A 42 2.91 9.80 3.98
CA ASP A 42 2.83 9.21 2.64
C ASP A 42 3.76 7.99 2.49
N MET A 43 3.34 7.00 1.70
CA MET A 43 4.15 5.84 1.34
C MET A 43 4.45 5.83 -0.17
N LYS A 44 5.75 5.80 -0.53
CA LYS A 44 6.22 5.69 -1.92
C LYS A 44 7.18 4.50 -2.08
N CYS A 45 6.84 3.61 -2.99
CA CYS A 45 7.61 2.44 -3.38
C CYS A 45 7.89 2.48 -4.88
N ASP A 46 9.13 2.33 -5.30
CA ASP A 46 9.44 2.16 -6.73
C ASP A 46 9.39 0.67 -7.16
N GLY A 47 9.47 -0.27 -6.21
CA GLY A 47 9.33 -1.73 -6.43
C GLY A 47 7.95 -2.27 -6.05
N ASP A 48 7.92 -3.52 -5.58
CA ASP A 48 6.72 -4.18 -5.07
C ASP A 48 6.50 -3.91 -3.58
N MET A 49 5.23 -3.86 -3.16
CA MET A 49 4.83 -3.91 -1.75
C MET A 49 4.13 -5.23 -1.41
N LYS A 50 4.61 -5.94 -0.39
CA LYS A 50 4.06 -7.22 0.08
C LYS A 50 3.86 -7.20 1.60
N TYR A 51 2.62 -7.34 2.04
CA TYR A 51 2.23 -7.36 3.45
C TYR A 51 1.45 -8.65 3.77
N ASN A 52 1.92 -9.42 4.76
CA ASN A 52 1.16 -10.59 5.24
C ASN A 52 0.14 -10.20 6.34
N GLY A 53 0.32 -9.06 6.98
CA GLY A 53 -0.67 -8.45 7.87
C GLY A 53 -1.53 -7.42 7.15
N ASN A 54 -2.10 -6.51 7.93
CA ASN A 54 -2.83 -5.34 7.45
C ASN A 54 -1.87 -4.23 7.03
N MET A 55 -2.31 -3.39 6.10
CA MET A 55 -1.60 -2.17 5.70
C MET A 55 -2.48 -0.95 5.97
N LYS A 56 -1.99 -0.01 6.77
CA LYS A 56 -2.61 1.30 7.01
C LYS A 56 -1.67 2.43 6.63
N CYS A 57 -2.14 3.33 5.79
CA CYS A 57 -1.47 4.58 5.45
C CYS A 57 -2.43 5.76 5.70
N ASP A 58 -2.01 6.73 6.50
CA ASP A 58 -2.81 7.92 6.79
C ASP A 58 -2.65 8.96 5.65
N GLY A 59 -1.53 8.92 4.92
CA GLY A 59 -1.30 9.70 3.69
C GLY A 59 -1.63 8.94 2.40
N ASP A 60 -1.02 9.38 1.29
CA ASP A 60 -1.10 8.73 -0.02
C ASP A 60 -0.25 7.46 -0.08
N ILE A 61 -0.71 6.46 -0.84
CA ILE A 61 0.09 5.31 -1.26
C ILE A 61 0.43 5.44 -2.74
N LYS A 62 1.72 5.37 -3.07
CA LYS A 62 2.25 5.36 -4.44
C LYS A 62 3.19 4.17 -4.64
N CYS A 63 2.91 3.33 -5.63
CA CYS A 63 3.73 2.14 -5.92
C CYS A 63 3.95 1.97 -7.42
N ASP A 64 5.20 1.91 -7.87
CA ASP A 64 5.45 1.66 -9.29
C ASP A 64 5.42 0.16 -9.65
N GLY A 65 5.47 -0.75 -8.66
CA GLY A 65 5.27 -2.19 -8.85
C GLY A 65 3.94 -2.72 -8.30
N ASP A 66 3.90 -4.03 -8.04
CA ASP A 66 2.72 -4.73 -7.53
C ASP A 66 2.46 -4.41 -6.06
N ILE A 67 1.19 -4.44 -5.67
CA ILE A 67 0.77 -4.36 -4.26
C ILE A 67 0.05 -5.66 -3.87
N LYS A 68 0.57 -6.36 -2.86
CA LYS A 68 -0.05 -7.57 -2.31
C LYS A 68 -0.24 -7.41 -0.80
N CYS A 69 -1.48 -7.52 -0.34
CA CYS A 69 -1.85 -7.49 1.07
C CYS A 69 -2.73 -8.69 1.40
N VAL A 70 -2.31 -9.50 2.38
CA VAL A 70 -3.11 -10.65 2.84
C VAL A 70 -4.22 -10.17 3.78
N GLY A 71 -3.93 -9.21 4.65
CA GLY A 71 -4.93 -8.55 5.50
C GLY A 71 -5.68 -7.44 4.77
N ASP A 72 -6.24 -6.53 5.55
CA ASP A 72 -6.96 -5.36 5.07
C ASP A 72 -5.97 -4.28 4.60
N MET A 73 -6.37 -3.55 3.57
CA MET A 73 -5.64 -2.38 3.06
C MET A 73 -6.47 -1.11 3.27
N LYS A 74 -5.93 -0.18 4.06
CA LYS A 74 -6.57 1.11 4.34
C LYS A 74 -5.65 2.28 4.00
N CYS A 75 -6.17 3.19 3.19
CA CYS A 75 -5.53 4.45 2.81
C CYS A 75 -6.49 5.59 3.13
N ASP A 76 -6.11 6.49 4.03
CA ASP A 76 -6.91 7.69 4.31
C ASP A 76 -6.68 8.77 3.23
N GLY A 77 -5.51 8.75 2.56
CA GLY A 77 -5.22 9.51 1.34
C GLY A 77 -5.64 8.80 0.04
N GLY A 78 -5.01 9.16 -1.08
CA GLY A 78 -5.21 8.53 -2.38
C GLY A 78 -4.26 7.36 -2.65
N MET A 79 -4.71 6.44 -3.50
CA MET A 79 -3.92 5.26 -3.87
C MET A 79 -3.58 5.30 -5.37
N LYS A 80 -2.29 5.19 -5.69
CA LYS A 80 -1.78 5.18 -7.06
C LYS A 80 -0.80 4.04 -7.26
N TYR A 81 -1.01 3.20 -8.27
CA TYR A 81 -0.04 2.15 -8.56
C TYR A 81 0.06 1.78 -10.04
N ASN A 82 1.24 1.31 -10.46
CA ASN A 82 1.57 0.92 -11.84
C ASN A 82 1.94 -0.58 -11.93
N GLY A 83 1.09 -1.43 -11.37
CA GLY A 83 1.22 -2.88 -11.37
C GLY A 83 -0.10 -3.52 -10.96
N ASP A 84 -0.06 -4.79 -10.59
CA ASP A 84 -1.25 -5.49 -10.11
C ASP A 84 -1.44 -5.28 -8.61
N MET A 85 -2.70 -5.16 -8.19
CA MET A 85 -3.08 -5.11 -6.80
C MET A 85 -3.89 -6.34 -6.40
N LYS A 86 -3.47 -7.00 -5.32
CA LYS A 86 -4.23 -8.08 -4.67
C LYS A 86 -4.39 -7.80 -3.19
N CYS A 87 -5.63 -7.69 -2.74
CA CYS A 87 -6.01 -7.65 -1.33
C CYS A 87 -6.88 -8.86 -1.01
N ASP A 88 -6.46 -9.69 -0.06
CA ASP A 88 -7.27 -10.83 0.37
C ASP A 88 -8.30 -10.44 1.45
N GLY A 89 -8.06 -9.37 2.20
CA GLY A 89 -9.03 -8.71 3.09
C GLY A 89 -9.82 -7.59 2.42
N ASP A 90 -10.32 -6.66 3.24
CA ASP A 90 -11.06 -5.48 2.81
C ASP A 90 -10.12 -4.38 2.28
N MET A 91 -10.59 -3.61 1.31
CA MET A 91 -9.89 -2.44 0.77
C MET A 91 -10.68 -1.16 1.00
N LYS A 92 -10.06 -0.18 1.65
CA LYS A 92 -10.62 1.16 1.87
C LYS A 92 -9.67 2.25 1.41
N CYS A 93 -10.13 3.13 0.54
CA CYS A 93 -9.39 4.32 0.10
C CYS A 93 -10.28 5.56 0.23
N ASP A 94 -10.02 6.43 1.20
CA ASP A 94 -10.84 7.63 1.39
C ASP A 94 -10.54 8.70 0.32
N GLY A 95 -9.34 8.71 -0.25
CA GLY A 95 -9.01 9.51 -1.42
C GLY A 95 -9.38 8.85 -2.76
N GLY A 96 -8.87 9.43 -3.85
CA GLY A 96 -9.03 8.88 -5.19
C GLY A 96 -8.11 7.69 -5.44
N MET A 97 -8.54 6.80 -6.33
CA MET A 97 -7.81 5.59 -6.69
C MET A 97 -7.47 5.62 -8.18
N LYS A 98 -6.18 5.47 -8.52
CA LYS A 98 -5.73 5.40 -9.91
C LYS A 98 -4.78 4.24 -10.11
N TYR A 99 -5.03 3.39 -11.09
CA TYR A 99 -4.14 2.28 -11.36
C TYR A 99 -4.00 1.93 -12.83
N ASN A 100 -2.86 1.32 -13.15
CA ASN A 100 -2.52 0.75 -14.45
C ASN A 100 -2.04 -0.68 -14.23
N GLY A 101 -2.90 -1.66 -14.50
CA GLY A 101 -2.78 -3.05 -14.07
C GLY A 101 -4.11 -3.60 -13.55
N ASP A 102 -4.12 -4.85 -13.10
CA ASP A 102 -5.32 -5.50 -12.59
C ASP A 102 -5.49 -5.27 -11.08
N MET A 103 -6.74 -5.13 -10.64
CA MET A 103 -7.11 -5.02 -9.24
C MET A 103 -7.97 -6.21 -8.82
N LYS A 104 -7.57 -6.90 -7.76
CA LYS A 104 -8.35 -7.94 -7.10
C LYS A 104 -8.52 -7.67 -5.60
N CYS A 105 -9.75 -7.63 -5.12
CA CYS A 105 -10.07 -7.57 -3.69
C CYS A 105 -11.03 -8.69 -3.34
N ASN A 106 -10.64 -9.66 -2.51
CA ASN A 106 -11.56 -10.75 -2.14
C ASN A 106 -12.56 -10.33 -1.04
N GLY A 107 -12.26 -9.25 -0.30
CA GLY A 107 -13.16 -8.62 0.68
C GLY A 107 -13.99 -7.48 0.09
N ASP A 108 -14.54 -6.64 0.96
CA ASP A 108 -15.26 -5.44 0.55
C ASP A 108 -14.29 -4.38 0.00
N MET A 109 -14.65 -3.70 -1.08
CA MET A 109 -13.96 -2.49 -1.53
C MET A 109 -14.83 -1.24 -1.33
N LYS A 110 -14.27 -0.23 -0.66
CA LYS A 110 -14.90 1.07 -0.43
C LYS A 110 -13.95 2.20 -0.83
N TYR A 111 -14.45 3.15 -1.61
CA TYR A 111 -13.69 4.36 -1.97
C TYR A 111 -14.60 5.57 -2.05
N ASN A 112 -14.09 6.75 -1.65
CA ASN A 112 -14.88 7.98 -1.62
C ASN A 112 -14.47 9.01 -2.69
N GLY A 113 -13.28 8.88 -3.28
CA GLY A 113 -12.80 9.75 -4.35
C GLY A 113 -13.07 9.21 -5.76
N ASP A 114 -12.53 9.90 -6.76
CA ASP A 114 -12.59 9.45 -8.14
C ASP A 114 -11.77 8.16 -8.33
N MET A 115 -12.29 7.24 -9.15
CA MET A 115 -11.60 6.03 -9.56
C MET A 115 -11.24 6.09 -11.05
N LYS A 116 -9.96 5.84 -11.37
CA LYS A 116 -9.48 5.66 -12.74
C LYS A 116 -8.70 4.36 -12.86
N CYS A 117 -9.22 3.45 -13.69
CA CYS A 117 -8.63 2.15 -13.95
C CYS A 117 -8.16 2.04 -15.40
N ASP A 118 -7.00 1.41 -15.59
CA ASP A 118 -6.48 0.96 -16.88
C ASP A 118 -6.06 -0.52 -16.71
N GLY A 119 -7.07 -1.39 -16.66
CA GLY A 119 -6.96 -2.83 -16.37
C GLY A 119 -8.29 -3.41 -15.85
N ASP A 120 -8.27 -4.69 -15.48
CA ASP A 120 -9.47 -5.36 -14.95
C ASP A 120 -9.65 -5.07 -13.45
N MET A 121 -10.90 -4.88 -13.02
CA MET A 121 -11.27 -4.93 -11.60
C MET A 121 -12.06 -6.21 -11.32
N LYS A 122 -11.62 -6.97 -10.33
CA LYS A 122 -12.28 -8.17 -9.82
C LYS A 122 -12.51 -8.04 -8.32
N MET A 123 -13.73 -8.34 -7.88
CA MET A 123 -14.08 -8.50 -6.47
C MET A 123 -14.58 -9.91 -6.24
#